data_AF-A0A926BKM6-F1
#
_entry.id   AF-A0A926BKM6-F1
#
_cell.length_a   1.000
_cell.length_b   1.000
_cell.length_c   1.000
_cell.angle_alpha   90.00
_cell.angle_beta   90.00
_cell.angle_gamma   90.00
#
_symmetry.space_group_name_H-M   'P 1'
#
loop_
_entity.id
_entity.type
_entity.pdbx_description
1 polymer ?
#
loop_
_entity_poly.entity_id
_entity_poly.type
_entity_poly.pdbx_seq_one_letter_code
_entity_poly.pdbx_strand_id
1 'polypeptide(L)'
;MLERPPFLYSATIDRSRVESFVTYPFGLPVCQHLANDTLYFHPQVTFLVGENGTGKSTFLEALAVASGFPLEGGSKNIRIRTQGDAEAETPFADALRIGKGFARADDGFFLRAESFFNYASEIDR
;
A
#
# COMPACT_ATOMS: atom_id res chain seq x y z
N MET A 1 -17.39 -18.41 -18.14
CA MET A 1 -17.46 -17.36 -17.11
C MET A 1 -16.08 -16.76 -17.01
N LEU A 2 -15.88 -15.51 -17.42
CA LEU A 2 -14.64 -14.80 -17.08
C LEU A 2 -14.74 -14.44 -15.60
N GLU A 3 -13.85 -15.01 -14.79
CA GLU A 3 -13.71 -14.63 -13.38
C GLU A 3 -13.52 -13.10 -13.29
N ARG A 4 -14.11 -12.47 -12.27
CA ARG A 4 -13.90 -11.04 -12.04
C ARG A 4 -12.39 -10.80 -11.91
N PRO A 5 -11.80 -9.87 -12.69
CA PRO A 5 -10.38 -9.59 -12.57
C PRO A 5 -10.08 -9.09 -11.15
N PRO A 6 -8.89 -9.40 -10.61
CA PRO A 6 -8.52 -8.93 -9.29
C PRO A 6 -8.51 -7.39 -9.25
N PHE A 7 -8.95 -6.81 -8.13
CA PHE A 7 -8.94 -5.36 -7.93
C PHE A 7 -7.52 -4.80 -8.07
N LEU A 8 -6.53 -5.51 -7.53
CA LEU A 8 -5.11 -5.19 -7.60
C LEU A 8 -4.39 -6.30 -8.38
N TYR A 9 -3.70 -5.92 -9.45
CA TYR A 9 -3.07 -6.84 -10.39
C TYR A 9 -1.55 -6.77 -10.34
N SER A 10 -0.98 -5.57 -10.28
CA SER A 10 0.47 -5.40 -10.25
C SER A 10 0.91 -4.16 -9.48
N ALA A 11 2.19 -4.14 -9.09
CA ALA A 11 2.87 -3.00 -8.49
C ALA A 11 4.30 -2.89 -9.03
N THR A 12 4.74 -1.67 -9.36
CA THR A 12 6.11 -1.37 -9.80
C THR A 12 6.46 0.08 -9.47
N ILE A 13 7.75 0.40 -9.39
CA ILE A 13 8.21 1.77 -9.17
C ILE A 13 8.38 2.50 -10.50
N ASP A 14 7.78 3.70 -10.57
CA ASP A 14 8.10 4.72 -11.54
C ASP A 14 9.46 5.35 -11.23
N ARG A 15 10.53 4.82 -11.84
CA ARG A 15 11.89 5.31 -11.60
C ARG A 15 12.07 6.79 -11.96
N SER A 16 11.21 7.38 -12.79
CA SER A 16 11.26 8.81 -13.13
C SER A 16 10.84 9.72 -11.97
N ARG A 17 10.21 9.15 -10.93
CA ARG A 17 9.78 9.85 -9.71
C ARG A 17 10.71 9.61 -8.53
N VAL A 18 11.86 8.95 -8.75
CA VAL A 18 12.81 8.59 -7.70
C VAL A 18 14.13 9.32 -7.92
N GLU A 19 14.48 10.20 -6.99
CA GLU A 19 15.75 10.95 -7.04
C GLU A 19 16.96 10.07 -6.70
N SER A 20 16.82 9.18 -5.70
CA SER A 20 17.90 8.32 -5.21
C SER A 20 17.37 6.99 -4.71
N PHE A 21 17.99 5.89 -5.13
CA PHE A 21 17.73 4.52 -4.63
C PHE A 21 18.62 4.14 -3.43
N VAL A 22 19.30 5.10 -2.81
CA VAL A 22 20.13 4.89 -1.62
C VAL A 22 19.45 5.45 -0.37
N THR A 23 18.62 6.48 -0.51
CA THR A 23 17.95 7.16 0.59
C THR A 23 16.61 6.49 0.92
N TYR A 24 16.22 6.50 2.19
CA TYR A 24 14.88 6.06 2.58
C TYR A 24 13.78 6.88 1.85
N PRO A 25 12.67 6.26 1.41
CA PRO A 25 12.35 4.83 1.50
C PRO A 25 12.94 3.98 0.35
N PHE A 26 13.46 4.58 -0.72
CA PHE A 26 13.89 3.86 -1.93
C PHE A 26 15.15 2.99 -1.76
N GLY A 27 15.93 3.23 -0.71
CA GLY A 27 17.02 2.34 -0.29
C GLY A 27 16.57 1.01 0.32
N LEU A 28 15.28 0.84 0.62
CA LEU A 28 14.75 -0.41 1.16
C LEU A 28 14.83 -1.54 0.12
N PRO A 29 15.12 -2.79 0.53
CA PRO A 29 15.17 -3.94 -0.38
C PRO A 29 13.91 -4.12 -1.25
N VAL A 30 12.72 -3.89 -0.69
CA VAL A 30 11.46 -3.98 -1.45
C VAL A 30 11.40 -2.95 -2.59
N CYS A 31 11.92 -1.75 -2.39
CA CYS A 31 11.94 -0.70 -3.41
C CYS A 31 12.91 -1.05 -4.53
N GLN A 32 14.10 -1.56 -4.18
CA GLN A 32 15.07 -2.01 -5.17
C GLN A 32 14.51 -3.15 -6.04
N HIS A 33 13.78 -4.09 -5.42
CA HIS A 33 13.09 -5.15 -6.15
C HIS A 33 12.04 -4.57 -7.13
N LEU A 34 11.13 -3.72 -6.64
CA LEU A 34 10.05 -3.14 -7.44
C LEU A 34 10.51 -2.13 -8.51
N ALA A 35 11.73 -1.60 -8.38
CA ALA A 35 12.36 -0.75 -9.39
C ALA A 35 12.97 -1.56 -10.54
N ASN A 36 13.26 -2.83 -10.32
CA ASN A 36 13.87 -3.72 -11.30
C ASN A 36 12.87 -4.71 -11.90
N ASP A 37 11.80 -5.05 -11.17
CA ASP A 37 10.75 -5.96 -11.63
C ASP A 37 9.36 -5.50 -11.19
N THR A 38 8.34 -6.00 -11.88
CA THR A 38 6.94 -5.79 -11.52
C THR A 38 6.47 -6.92 -10.63
N LEU A 39 5.96 -6.58 -9.45
CA LEU A 39 5.25 -7.54 -8.61
C LEU A 39 3.86 -7.78 -9.19
N TYR A 40 3.55 -9.02 -9.54
CA TYR A 40 2.20 -9.45 -9.90
C TYR A 40 1.53 -10.11 -8.70
N PHE A 41 0.33 -9.63 -8.36
CA PHE A 41 -0.42 -10.17 -7.22
C PHE A 41 -1.15 -11.44 -7.62
N HIS A 42 -1.19 -12.41 -6.71
CA HIS A 42 -2.04 -13.57 -6.87
C HIS A 42 -3.52 -13.13 -6.80
N PRO A 43 -4.41 -13.66 -7.66
CA PRO A 43 -5.81 -13.23 -7.74
C PRO A 43 -6.63 -13.45 -6.45
N GLN A 44 -6.11 -14.27 -5.52
CA GLN A 44 -6.75 -14.55 -4.23
C GLN A 44 -6.00 -13.89 -3.05
N VAL A 45 -4.88 -14.48 -2.62
CA VAL A 45 -4.10 -13.98 -1.47
C VAL A 45 -2.62 -13.91 -1.84
N THR A 46 -1.97 -12.80 -1.50
CA THR A 46 -0.53 -12.60 -1.66
C THR A 46 0.11 -12.44 -0.29
N PHE A 47 1.12 -13.26 0.01
CA PHE A 47 1.91 -13.15 1.24
C PHE A 47 3.24 -12.45 0.95
N LEU A 48 3.55 -11.43 1.74
CA LEU A 48 4.85 -10.75 1.69
C LEU A 48 5.73 -11.30 2.82
N VAL A 49 6.79 -12.01 2.47
CA VAL A 49 7.69 -12.67 3.42
C VAL A 49 9.11 -12.13 3.25
N GLY A 50 9.82 -11.92 4.35
CA GLY A 50 11.19 -11.42 4.37
C GLY A 50 11.59 -10.93 5.75
N GLU A 51 12.88 -10.67 5.96
CA GLU A 51 13.44 -10.21 7.23
C GLU A 51 12.87 -8.85 7.68
N ASN A 52 12.98 -8.55 8.97
CA ASN A 52 12.61 -7.24 9.50
C ASN A 52 13.52 -6.16 8.91
N GLY A 53 12.94 -4.98 8.59
CA GLY A 53 13.68 -3.90 7.94
C GLY A 53 13.77 -3.99 6.41
N THR A 54 13.27 -5.06 5.78
CA THR A 54 13.26 -5.19 4.29
C THR A 54 12.26 -4.26 3.59
N GLY A 55 11.40 -3.56 4.35
CA GLY A 55 10.44 -2.60 3.84
C GLY A 55 9.02 -3.13 3.60
N LYS A 56 8.69 -4.35 4.08
CA LYS A 56 7.36 -4.96 3.90
C LYS A 56 6.21 -4.05 4.36
N SER A 57 6.28 -3.51 5.58
CA SER A 57 5.25 -2.62 6.13
C SER A 57 5.16 -1.32 5.34
N THR A 58 6.31 -0.71 5.02
CA THR A 58 6.40 0.51 4.19
C THR A 58 5.81 0.30 2.80
N PHE A 59 5.98 -0.88 2.19
CA PHE A 59 5.33 -1.20 0.93
C PHE A 59 3.82 -1.37 1.08
N LEU A 60 3.33 -2.01 2.14
CA LEU A 60 1.89 -2.12 2.41
C LEU A 60 1.23 -0.75 2.63
N GLU A 61 1.91 0.15 3.33
CA GLU A 61 1.48 1.55 3.52
C GLU A 61 1.42 2.30 2.20
N ALA A 62 2.49 2.25 1.38
CA ALA A 62 2.51 2.87 0.06
C ALA A 62 1.41 2.30 -0.87
N LEU A 63 1.19 0.99 -0.80
CA LEU A 63 0.15 0.29 -1.55
C LEU A 63 -1.26 0.71 -1.11
N ALA A 64 -1.47 0.90 0.20
CA ALA A 64 -2.72 1.38 0.77
C ALA A 64 -3.03 2.79 0.28
N VAL A 65 -2.06 3.71 0.38
CA VAL A 65 -2.18 5.10 -0.09
C VAL A 65 -2.45 5.14 -1.60
N ALA A 66 -1.66 4.44 -2.41
CA ALA A 66 -1.88 4.35 -3.87
C ALA A 66 -3.26 3.71 -4.23
N SER A 67 -3.79 2.88 -3.34
CA SER A 67 -5.12 2.26 -3.47
C SER A 67 -6.26 3.15 -2.97
N GLY A 68 -5.95 4.30 -2.36
CA GLY A 68 -6.91 5.29 -1.86
C GLY A 68 -7.39 5.05 -0.43
N PHE A 69 -6.65 4.27 0.37
CA PHE A 69 -6.93 4.06 1.79
C PHE A 69 -6.21 5.08 2.68
N PRO A 70 -6.74 5.38 3.89
CA PRO A 70 -6.01 6.13 4.90
C PRO A 70 -4.75 5.39 5.35
N LEU A 71 -3.69 6.12 5.69
CA LEU A 71 -2.43 5.53 6.17
C LEU A 71 -2.62 4.85 7.54
N GLU A 72 -3.53 5.39 8.36
CA GLU A 72 -3.87 4.90 9.70
C GLU A 72 -4.62 3.56 9.69
N GLY A 73 -5.10 3.13 8.52
CA GLY A 73 -5.99 1.99 8.36
C GLY A 73 -7.46 2.40 8.35
N GLY A 74 -8.33 1.47 7.94
CA GLY A 74 -9.77 1.72 7.79
C GLY A 74 -10.30 1.46 6.38
N SER A 75 -11.60 1.76 6.20
CA SER A 75 -12.26 1.68 4.89
C SER A 75 -12.00 2.93 4.05
N LYS A 76 -12.26 2.86 2.74
CA LYS A 76 -12.13 4.02 1.83
C LYS A 76 -13.09 5.17 2.17
N ASN A 77 -14.19 4.86 2.87
CA ASN A 77 -15.24 5.82 3.22
C ASN A 77 -14.95 6.60 4.51
N ILE A 78 -13.92 6.19 5.25
CA ILE A 78 -13.50 6.83 6.48
C ILE A 78 -12.25 7.66 6.17
N ARG A 79 -12.37 8.99 6.17
CA ARG A 79 -11.21 9.89 6.15
C ARG A 79 -10.95 10.38 7.57
N ILE A 80 -10.26 9.58 8.37
CA ILE A 80 -9.67 10.07 9.62
C ILE A 80 -8.40 10.80 9.19
N ARG A 81 -8.41 12.14 9.25
CA ARG A 81 -7.21 12.95 9.05
C ARG A 81 -6.64 13.26 10.42
N THR A 82 -5.59 12.54 10.82
CA THR A 82 -4.84 12.92 12.03
C THR A 82 -3.92 14.08 11.66
N GLN A 83 -4.15 15.24 12.28
CA GLN A 83 -3.37 16.46 12.04
C GLN A 83 -1.96 16.26 12.62
N GLY A 84 -1.04 15.72 11.81
CA GLY A 84 0.35 15.46 12.19
C GLY A 84 1.10 14.52 11.23
N ASP A 85 0.40 13.55 10.61
CA ASP A 85 1.00 12.56 9.71
C ASP A 85 0.84 12.91 8.22
N ALA A 86 0.06 13.96 7.92
CA ALA A 86 -0.21 14.45 6.57
C ALA A 86 1.01 15.07 5.86
N GLU A 87 2.12 15.29 6.57
CA GLU A 87 3.37 15.84 6.04
C GLU A 87 4.47 14.79 5.82
N ALA A 88 4.26 13.54 6.23
CA ALA A 88 5.03 12.43 5.68
C ALA A 88 4.45 12.10 4.29
N GLU A 89 4.71 13.00 3.34
CA GLU A 89 4.64 12.69 1.91
C GLU A 89 5.27 11.31 1.75
N THR A 90 4.50 10.31 1.33
CA THR A 90 5.01 8.94 1.19
C THR A 90 5.64 8.88 -0.19
N PRO A 91 6.94 9.20 -0.36
CA PRO A 91 7.52 9.39 -1.68
C PRO A 91 7.45 8.05 -2.45
N PHE A 92 7.44 6.95 -1.70
CA PHE A 92 7.18 5.63 -2.23
C PHE A 92 5.78 5.48 -2.83
N ALA A 93 4.71 5.96 -2.18
CA ALA A 93 3.36 5.87 -2.75
C ALA A 93 3.24 6.70 -4.05
N ASP A 94 3.86 7.88 -4.10
CA ASP A 94 3.86 8.74 -5.28
C ASP A 94 4.62 8.12 -6.45
N ALA A 95 5.69 7.39 -6.16
CA ALA A 95 6.45 6.64 -7.15
C ALA A 95 5.84 5.26 -7.46
N LEU A 96 4.90 4.76 -6.66
CA LEU A 96 4.32 3.43 -6.81
C LEU A 96 3.21 3.43 -7.87
N ARG A 97 3.44 2.76 -8.98
CA ARG A 97 2.43 2.51 -10.00
C ARG A 97 1.77 1.17 -9.73
N ILE A 98 0.44 1.17 -9.62
CA ILE A 98 -0.35 -0.04 -9.41
C ILE A 98 -1.28 -0.32 -10.58
N GLY A 99 -1.26 -1.56 -11.04
CA GLY A 99 -2.23 -2.08 -12.00
C GLY A 99 -3.51 -2.49 -11.27
N LYS A 100 -4.66 -2.00 -11.72
CA LYS A 100 -5.98 -2.36 -11.18
C LYS A 100 -6.83 -3.02 -12.26
N GLY A 101 -7.64 -4.00 -11.87
CA GLY A 101 -8.64 -4.59 -12.74
C GLY A 101 -9.73 -3.58 -13.14
N PHE A 102 -10.47 -3.88 -14.22
CA PHE A 102 -11.57 -3.01 -14.69
C PHE A 102 -12.75 -2.97 -13.70
N ALA A 103 -12.90 -4.01 -12.89
CA ALA A 103 -13.92 -4.07 -11.84
C ALA A 103 -13.47 -3.18 -10.67
N ARG A 104 -14.21 -2.09 -10.44
CA ARG A 104 -14.02 -1.29 -9.23
C ARG A 104 -14.48 -2.11 -8.03
N ALA A 105 -13.64 -2.18 -7.00
CA ALA A 105 -14.07 -2.67 -5.71
C ALA A 105 -14.93 -1.59 -5.04
N ASP A 106 -16.21 -1.90 -4.81
CA ASP A 106 -17.16 -0.99 -4.16
C ASP A 106 -16.78 -0.70 -2.70
N ASP A 107 -16.04 -1.61 -2.07
CA ASP A 107 -15.54 -1.49 -0.70
C ASP A 107 -14.15 -2.15 -0.55
N GLY A 108 -13.47 -1.85 0.55
CA GLY A 108 -12.21 -2.48 0.94
C GLY A 108 -11.72 -1.93 2.28
N PHE A 109 -10.69 -2.57 2.85
CA PHE A 109 -10.15 -2.19 4.15
C PHE A 109 -8.63 -2.33 4.18
N PHE A 110 -7.93 -1.33 4.72
CA PHE A 110 -6.52 -1.46 5.09
C PHE A 110 -6.41 -1.77 6.58
N LEU A 111 -6.05 -3.01 6.90
CA LEU A 111 -5.95 -3.49 8.28
C LEU A 111 -4.52 -3.31 8.81
N ARG A 112 -4.39 -2.60 9.93
CA ARG A 112 -3.15 -2.51 10.72
C ARG A 112 -3.39 -3.15 12.08
N ALA A 113 -2.59 -4.13 12.45
CA ALA A 113 -2.72 -4.79 13.76
C ALA A 113 -2.44 -3.81 14.92
N GLU A 114 -1.52 -2.86 14.73
CA GLU A 114 -1.15 -1.85 15.72
C GLU A 114 -2.28 -0.84 15.97
N SER A 115 -3.07 -0.51 14.94
CA SER A 115 -4.19 0.44 15.04
C SER A 115 -5.53 -0.24 15.32
N PHE A 116 -5.60 -1.58 15.27
CA PHE A 116 -6.84 -2.34 15.43
C PHE A 116 -7.52 -2.07 16.78
N PHE A 117 -6.73 -1.87 17.84
CA PHE A 117 -7.25 -1.51 19.16
C PHE A 117 -7.97 -0.15 19.18
N ASN A 118 -7.47 0.83 18.42
CA ASN A 118 -8.08 2.16 18.33
C ASN A 118 -9.38 2.12 17.52
N TYR A 119 -9.41 1.36 16.42
CA TYR A 119 -10.59 1.23 15.57
C TYR A 119 -11.74 0.45 16.24
N ALA A 120 -11.43 -0.64 16.96
CA ALA A 120 -12.44 -1.39 17.71
C ALA A 120 -13.14 -0.50 18.75
N SER A 121 -12.41 0.42 19.37
CA SER A 121 -12.95 1.38 20.34
C SER A 121 -13.88 2.42 19.71
N GLU A 122 -13.74 2.75 18.41
CA GLU A 122 -14.65 3.65 17.70
C GLU A 122 -15.93 2.97 17.20
N ILE A 123 -15.88 1.67 16.86
CA ILE A 123 -17.08 0.91 16.45
C ILE A 123 -18.01 0.60 17.63
N ASP A 124 -17.45 0.40 18.82
CA ASP A 124 -18.22 0.12 20.04
C ASP A 124 -18.89 1.36 20.66
N ARG A 125 -18.85 2.53 20.01
CA ARG A 125 -19.50 3.77 20.44
C ARG A 125 -20.80 4.03 19.67
#